data_AF-A0A932DK61-F1
#
_entry.id   AF-A0A932DK61-F1
#
_cell.length_a   1.000
_cell.length_b   1.000
_cell.length_c   1.000
_cell.angle_alpha   90.00
_cell.angle_beta   90.00
_cell.angle_gamma   90.00
#
_symmetry.space_group_name_H-M   'P 1'
#
loop_
_entity.id
_entity.type
_entity.pdbx_description
1 polymer ?
#
loop_
_entity_poly.entity_id
_entity_poly.type
_entity_poly.pdbx_seq_one_letter_code
_entity_poly.pdbx_strand_id
1 'polypeptide(L)'
;MSRTGLFNLLGGLLLGLALGLGYAWVISPVQYTNVPPASLRADYKSDYGLMIAQAYARDHNLPLARARLATLALSDPGRFVATLAAQPDTAPADRRALNELAAALGNTPPTLAP
;
A
#
# COMPACT_ATOMS: atom_id res chain seq x y z
N MET A 1 -54.09 -1.17 -23.62
CA MET A 1 -52.66 -1.49 -23.84
C MET A 1 -52.53 -2.99 -24.02
N SER A 2 -52.18 -3.42 -25.22
CA SER A 2 -52.14 -4.83 -25.64
C SER A 2 -51.02 -5.57 -24.90
N ARG A 3 -51.41 -6.54 -24.05
CA ARG A 3 -50.50 -7.40 -23.28
C ARG A 3 -49.35 -7.96 -24.14
N THR A 4 -49.64 -8.28 -25.40
CA THR A 4 -48.71 -8.79 -26.41
C THR A 4 -47.61 -7.80 -26.80
N GLY A 5 -47.91 -6.50 -26.86
CA GLY A 5 -46.90 -5.47 -27.14
C GLY A 5 -45.89 -5.34 -26.01
N LEU A 6 -46.36 -5.51 -24.77
CA LEU A 6 -45.50 -5.53 -23.59
C LEU A 6 -44.56 -6.74 -23.60
N PHE A 7 -45.06 -7.92 -24.01
CA PHE A 7 -44.24 -9.13 -24.13
C PHE A 7 -43.12 -9.00 -25.16
N ASN A 8 -43.39 -8.39 -26.33
CA ASN A 8 -42.36 -8.17 -27.34
C ASN A 8 -41.29 -7.17 -26.88
N LEU A 9 -41.71 -6.14 -26.14
CA LEU A 9 -40.80 -5.12 -25.61
C LEU A 9 -39.93 -5.69 -24.47
N LEU A 10 -40.52 -6.50 -23.58
CA LEU A 10 -39.78 -7.25 -22.56
C LEU A 10 -38.81 -8.26 -23.19
N GLY A 11 -39.24 -8.98 -24.24
CA GLY A 11 -38.41 -9.96 -24.92
C GLY A 11 -37.16 -9.33 -25.54
N GLY A 12 -37.32 -8.21 -26.25
CA GLY A 12 -36.19 -7.46 -26.81
C GLY A 12 -35.27 -6.89 -25.73
N LEU A 13 -35.85 -6.36 -24.64
CA LEU A 13 -35.08 -5.83 -23.51
C LEU A 13 -34.25 -6.92 -22.84
N LEU A 14 -34.84 -8.08 -22.55
CA LEU A 14 -34.14 -9.22 -21.94
C LEU A 14 -33.02 -9.75 -22.84
N LEU A 15 -33.26 -9.83 -24.15
CA LEU A 15 -32.26 -10.28 -25.11
C LEU A 15 -31.07 -9.31 -25.17
N GLY A 16 -31.34 -8.00 -25.24
CA GLY A 16 -30.31 -6.96 -25.23
C GLY A 16 -29.51 -6.93 -23.92
N LEU A 17 -30.18 -7.14 -22.78
CA LEU A 17 -29.54 -7.20 -21.47
C LEU A 17 -28.65 -8.44 -21.35
N ALA A 18 -29.12 -9.61 -21.79
CA ALA A 18 -28.35 -10.84 -21.79
C ALA A 18 -27.10 -10.73 -22.66
N LEU A 19 -27.23 -10.16 -23.87
CA LEU A 19 -26.11 -9.94 -24.77
C LEU A 19 -25.12 -8.89 -24.24
N GLY A 20 -25.62 -7.78 -23.69
CA GLY A 20 -24.78 -6.73 -23.09
C GLY A 20 -24.01 -7.22 -21.85
N LEU A 21 -24.65 -8.01 -20.98
CA LEU A 21 -23.99 -8.61 -19.82
C LEU A 21 -22.98 -9.68 -20.23
N GLY A 22 -23.33 -10.54 -21.19
CA GLY A 22 -22.41 -11.53 -21.73
C GLY A 22 -21.19 -10.87 -22.37
N TYR A 23 -21.39 -9.82 -23.16
CA TYR A 23 -20.31 -9.05 -23.78
C TYR A 23 -19.43 -8.36 -22.73
N ALA A 24 -20.04 -7.72 -21.72
CA ALA A 24 -19.31 -7.13 -20.60
C ALA A 24 -18.42 -8.17 -19.90
N TRP A 25 -18.91 -9.40 -19.69
CA TRP A 25 -18.16 -10.46 -19.02
C TRP A 25 -17.05 -11.08 -19.88
N VAL A 26 -17.21 -11.14 -21.21
CA VAL A 26 -16.25 -11.79 -22.12
C VAL A 26 -15.10 -10.86 -22.53
N ILE A 27 -15.35 -9.56 -22.69
CA ILE A 27 -14.34 -8.60 -23.17
C ILE A 27 -13.73 -7.75 -22.06
N SER A 28 -14.45 -7.55 -20.95
CA SER A 28 -13.91 -6.88 -19.77
C SER A 28 -14.48 -7.55 -18.52
N PRO A 29 -14.01 -8.76 -18.15
CA PRO A 29 -14.47 -9.41 -16.93
C PRO A 29 -14.32 -8.39 -15.80
N VAL A 30 -15.44 -8.01 -15.19
CA VAL A 30 -15.43 -7.09 -14.06
C VAL A 30 -14.71 -7.82 -12.94
N GLN A 31 -13.41 -7.56 -12.84
CA GLN A 31 -12.62 -7.97 -11.69
C GLN A 31 -13.06 -7.11 -10.51
N TYR A 32 -14.16 -7.50 -9.87
CA TYR A 32 -14.34 -7.22 -8.45
C TYR A 32 -13.49 -8.20 -7.65
N THR A 33 -12.18 -8.16 -7.85
CA THR A 33 -11.21 -8.89 -7.04
C THR A 33 -9.89 -8.13 -7.06
N ASN A 34 -9.68 -7.33 -6.02
CA ASN A 34 -8.41 -6.82 -5.53
C ASN A 34 -7.37 -6.46 -6.60
N VAL A 35 -7.28 -5.16 -6.87
CA VAL A 35 -6.00 -4.46 -7.16
C VAL A 35 -4.87 -5.30 -6.58
N PRO A 36 -3.99 -5.92 -7.38
CA PRO A 36 -2.99 -6.83 -6.86
C PRO A 36 -2.25 -6.10 -5.73
N PRO A 37 -2.45 -6.48 -4.46
CA PRO A 37 -1.84 -5.81 -3.33
C PRO A 37 -0.42 -6.34 -3.14
N ALA A 38 0.23 -6.71 -4.24
CA ALA A 38 1.66 -6.90 -4.30
C ALA A 38 2.41 -5.57 -4.15
N SER A 39 1.73 -4.42 -4.34
CA SER A 39 2.22 -3.08 -3.95
C SER A 39 1.51 -2.49 -2.73
N LEU A 40 0.72 -3.28 -1.98
CA LEU A 40 -0.13 -2.77 -0.89
C LEU A 40 0.16 -3.39 0.49
N ARG A 41 1.18 -4.25 0.66
CA ARG A 41 1.50 -4.86 1.98
C ARG A 41 2.98 -4.86 2.40
N ALA A 42 3.87 -4.26 1.60
CA ALA A 42 5.21 -3.85 2.04
C ALA A 42 5.32 -2.32 2.03
N ASP A 43 4.83 -1.69 0.97
CA ASP A 43 4.93 -0.24 0.70
C ASP A 43 4.34 0.62 1.84
N TYR A 44 3.16 0.28 2.40
CA TYR A 44 2.60 1.02 3.54
C TYR A 44 3.44 0.94 4.81
N LYS A 45 4.10 -0.20 5.07
CA LYS A 45 4.96 -0.33 6.24
C LYS A 45 6.21 0.53 6.06
N SER A 46 6.73 0.60 4.82
CA SER A 46 7.84 1.47 4.47
C SER A 46 7.45 2.94 4.53
N ASP A 47 6.32 3.34 3.94
CA ASP A 47 5.82 4.72 4.00
C ASP A 47 5.56 5.15 5.44
N TYR A 48 4.93 4.28 6.24
CA TYR A 48 4.69 4.54 7.65
C TYR A 48 5.99 4.57 8.47
N GLY A 49 6.93 3.67 8.18
CA GLY A 49 8.28 3.69 8.76
C GLY A 49 9.04 4.97 8.43
N LEU A 50 8.91 5.47 7.20
CA LEU A 50 9.47 6.73 6.75
C LEU A 50 8.82 7.92 7.46
N MET A 51 7.50 7.95 7.58
CA MET A 51 6.81 9.00 8.34
C MET A 51 7.25 9.03 9.81
N ILE A 52 7.45 7.85 10.44
CA ILE A 52 7.98 7.78 11.80
C ILE A 52 9.40 8.33 11.87
N ALA A 53 10.25 7.99 10.90
CA ALA A 53 11.62 8.50 10.83
C ALA A 53 11.68 10.01 10.63
N GLN A 54 10.86 10.56 9.73
CA GLN A 54 10.75 12.00 9.52
C GLN A 54 10.22 12.73 10.76
N ALA A 55 9.24 12.16 11.46
CA ALA A 55 8.75 12.72 12.72
C ALA A 55 9.83 12.66 13.81
N TYR A 56 10.58 11.57 13.91
CA TYR A 56 11.70 11.45 14.83
C TYR A 56 12.82 12.46 14.52
N ALA A 57 13.13 12.69 13.25
CA ALA A 57 14.14 13.68 12.85
C ALA A 57 13.77 15.12 13.24
N ARG A 58 12.49 15.41 13.50
CA ARG A 58 12.02 16.73 13.97
C ARG A 58 11.85 16.80 15.48
N ASP A 59 11.20 15.78 16.06
CA ASP A 59 10.79 15.80 17.47
C ASP A 59 11.84 15.16 18.39
N HIS A 60 12.80 14.39 17.84
CA HIS A 60 13.80 13.58 18.53
C HIS A 60 13.26 12.67 19.66
N ASN A 61 11.95 12.37 19.62
CA ASN A 61 11.28 11.57 20.63
C ASN A 61 11.37 10.07 20.31
N LEU A 62 12.46 9.45 20.76
CA LEU A 62 12.72 8.03 20.56
C LEU A 62 11.67 7.10 21.21
N PRO A 63 11.19 7.34 22.44
CA PRO A 63 10.11 6.53 23.02
C PRO A 63 8.84 6.50 22.17
N LEU A 64 8.44 7.65 21.61
CA LEU A 64 7.27 7.76 20.75
C LEU A 64 7.48 7.04 19.41
N ALA A 65 8.66 7.18 18.80
CA ALA A 65 9.01 6.47 17.57
C ALA A 65 8.98 4.95 17.76
N ARG A 66 9.52 4.45 18.88
CA ARG A 66 9.46 3.01 19.25
C ARG A 66 8.03 2.53 19.43
N ALA A 67 7.19 3.28 20.14
CA ALA A 67 5.78 2.92 20.32
C ALA A 67 5.03 2.85 18.98
N ARG A 68 5.29 3.78 18.06
CA ARG A 68 4.71 3.77 16.71
C ARG A 68 5.19 2.59 15.88
N LEU A 69 6.50 2.28 15.89
CA LEU A 69 7.04 1.11 15.18
C LEU A 69 6.55 -0.22 15.77
N ALA A 70 6.28 -0.28 17.08
CA ALA A 70 5.71 -1.46 17.71
C ALA A 70 4.32 -1.81 17.17
N THR A 71 3.55 -0.82 16.69
CA THR A 71 2.24 -1.08 16.05
C THR A 71 2.35 -1.90 14.76
N LEU A 72 3.54 -1.95 14.14
CA LEU A 72 3.79 -2.70 12.91
C LEU A 72 4.10 -4.18 13.19
N ALA A 73 4.17 -4.57 14.48
CA ALA A 73 4.49 -5.93 14.94
C ALA A 73 5.73 -6.52 14.24
N LEU A 74 6.74 -5.68 14.01
CA LEU A 74 8.01 -6.06 13.39
C LEU A 74 8.87 -6.80 14.41
N SER A 75 9.50 -7.90 14.00
CA SER A 75 10.45 -8.65 14.85
C SER A 75 11.69 -7.82 15.20
N ASP A 76 12.13 -6.95 14.27
CA ASP A 76 13.25 -6.03 14.47
C ASP A 76 12.95 -4.70 13.76
N PRO A 77 12.42 -3.69 14.50
CA PRO A 77 12.09 -2.40 13.92
C PRO A 77 13.33 -1.61 13.46
N GLY A 78 14.50 -1.82 14.08
CA GLY A 78 15.72 -1.13 13.68
C GLY A 78 16.27 -1.66 12.36
N ARG A 79 16.27 -2.98 12.17
CA ARG A 79 16.66 -3.62 10.90
C ARG A 79 15.70 -3.26 9.77
N PHE A 80 14.41 -3.14 10.07
CA PHE A 80 13.42 -2.70 9.10
C PHE A 80 13.73 -1.29 8.56
N VAL A 81 13.95 -0.33 9.47
CA VAL A 81 14.27 1.06 9.11
C VAL A 81 15.62 1.16 8.39
N ALA A 82 16.64 0.39 8.81
CA ALA A 82 17.93 0.35 8.13
C ALA A 82 17.83 -0.22 6.70
N THR A 83 16.98 -1.24 6.50
CA THR A 83 16.72 -1.82 5.18
C THR A 83 16.02 -0.82 4.26
N LEU A 84 15.11 -0.03 4.82
CA LEU A 84 14.41 1.03 4.09
C LEU A 84 15.35 2.16 3.66
N ALA A 85 16.31 2.53 4.51
CA ALA A 85 17.33 3.52 4.17
C ALA A 85 18.26 3.06 3.03
N ALA A 86 18.49 1.75 2.90
CA ALA A 86 19.35 1.16 1.89
C ALA A 86 18.68 1.03 0.50
N GLN A 87 17.40 1.34 0.38
CA GLN A 87 16.71 1.26 -0.91
C GLN A 87 17.20 2.34 -1.89
N PRO A 88 17.35 2.00 -3.19
CA PRO A 88 17.86 2.93 -4.19
C PRO A 88 16.93 4.12 -4.44
N ASP A 89 15.61 3.90 -4.33
CA ASP A 89 14.57 4.89 -4.62
C ASP A 89 14.33 5.87 -3.45
N THR A 90 14.94 5.63 -2.29
CA THR A 90 14.77 6.50 -1.11
C THR A 90 15.45 7.84 -1.33
N ALA A 91 14.70 8.94 -1.20
CA ALA A 91 15.24 10.29 -1.37
C ALA A 91 16.38 10.57 -0.37
N PRO A 92 17.37 11.43 -0.71
CA PRO A 92 18.52 11.68 0.16
C PRO A 92 18.15 12.24 1.55
N ALA A 93 17.09 13.05 1.64
CA ALA A 93 16.59 13.58 2.90
C ALA A 93 15.94 12.48 3.77
N ASP A 94 15.13 11.64 3.15
CA ASP A 94 14.45 10.50 3.79
C ASP A 94 15.45 9.47 4.31
N ARG A 95 16.50 9.21 3.52
CA ARG A 95 17.60 8.31 3.89
C ARG A 95 18.32 8.77 5.16
N ARG A 96 18.53 10.08 5.33
CA ARG A 96 19.14 10.65 6.54
C ARG A 96 18.25 10.41 7.76
N ALA A 97 16.96 10.75 7.65
CA ALA A 97 16.00 10.54 8.73
C ALA A 97 15.89 9.05 9.16
N LEU A 98 15.86 8.15 8.18
CA LEU A 98 15.85 6.70 8.43
C LEU A 98 17.15 6.23 9.10
N ASN A 99 18.31 6.69 8.64
CA ASN A 99 19.60 6.35 9.24
C ASN A 99 19.74 6.85 10.69
N GLU A 100 19.24 8.06 10.98
CA GLU A 100 19.22 8.61 12.34
C GLU A 100 18.33 7.78 13.27
N LEU A 101 17.14 7.39 12.81
CA LEU A 101 16.25 6.53 13.57
C LEU A 101 16.85 5.13 13.77
N ALA A 102 17.45 4.54 12.74
CA ALA A 102 18.12 3.24 12.84
C ALA A 102 19.27 3.27 13.86
N ALA A 103 20.11 4.31 13.81
CA ALA A 103 21.19 4.51 14.77
C ALA A 103 20.66 4.66 16.21
N ALA A 104 19.58 5.42 16.41
CA ALA A 104 18.94 5.59 17.72
C ALA A 104 18.28 4.30 18.26
N LEU A 105 17.93 3.36 17.38
CA LEU A 105 17.43 2.04 17.73
C LEU A 105 18.56 1.04 18.04
N GLY A 106 19.84 1.42 17.83
CA GLY A 106 20.99 0.54 18.03
C GLY A 106 21.36 -0.29 16.80
N ASN A 107 20.74 -0.02 15.65
CA ASN A 107 21.03 -0.67 14.38
C ASN A 107 21.84 0.32 13.52
N THR A 108 23.16 0.14 13.49
CA THR A 108 24.03 0.95 12.64
C THR A 108 23.79 0.60 11.15
N PRO A 109 23.40 1.56 10.31
CA PRO A 109 23.28 1.31 8.87
C PRO A 109 24.67 1.00 8.27
N PRO A 110 24.76 0.12 7.27
CA PRO A 110 26.04 -0.31 6.68
C PRO A 110 26.82 0.84 6.02
N THR A 111 26.21 2.00 5.80
CA THR A 111 26.84 3.20 5.22
C THR A 111 27.58 4.07 6.24
N LEU A 112 27.59 3.72 7.54
CA LEU A 112 28.27 4.47 8.60
C LEU A 112 29.43 3.68 9.26
N ALA A 113 29.83 2.54 8.70
CA ALA A 113 31.10 1.93 9.08
C ALA A 113 32.26 2.76 8.51
N PRO A 114 33.29 3.11 9.31
CA PRO A 114 34.43 3.93 8.88
C PRO A 114 35.29 3.24 7.80
#